data_AF-A0A7G1P487-F1
#
_entry.id   AF-A0A7G1P487-F1
#
_cell.length_a   1.000
_cell.length_b   1.000
_cell.length_c   1.000
_cell.angle_alpha   90.00
_cell.angle_beta   90.00
_cell.angle_gamma   90.00
#
_symmetry.space_group_name_H-M   'P 1'
#
loop_
_entity.id
_entity.type
_entity.pdbx_description
1 polymer ?
#
loop_
_entity_poly.entity_id
_entity_poly.type
_entity_poly.pdbx_seq_one_letter_code
_entity_poly.pdbx_strand_id
1 'polypeptide(L)' 'MSCRGDALYDLATLTLGHEEHLGDVIAGYGADVDLDVIRAWWSLRSLLGVRWLIEHGFDPSAPGCEVDVLRSRM' A
#
# COMPACT_ATOMS: atom_id res chain seq x y z
N MET A 1 1.03 -17.02 5.00
CA MET A 1 2.41 -17.54 4.92
C MET A 1 3.35 -16.36 5.02
N SER A 2 4.11 -16.22 6.10
CA SER A 2 5.19 -15.23 6.15
C SER A 2 6.44 -15.83 5.50
N CYS A 3 6.98 -15.16 4.49
CA CYS A 3 8.30 -15.44 3.94
C CYS A 3 9.27 -14.35 4.39
N ARG A 4 10.58 -14.55 4.18
CA ARG A 4 11.57 -13.51 4.44
C ARG A 4 11.48 -12.47 3.31
N GLY A 5 11.25 -11.20 3.63
CA GLY A 5 11.05 -10.12 2.67
C GLY A 5 11.53 -8.77 3.21
N ASP A 6 11.21 -7.71 2.48
CA ASP A 6 11.46 -6.33 2.92
C ASP A 6 10.51 -5.96 4.06
N ALA A 7 11.02 -5.48 5.18
CA ALA A 7 10.20 -5.05 6.31
C ALA A 7 9.30 -3.86 5.96
N LEU A 8 9.70 -3.01 5.01
CA LEU A 8 8.89 -1.89 4.54
C LEU A 8 7.67 -2.35 3.75
N TYR A 9 7.71 -3.56 3.16
CA TYR A 9 6.53 -4.15 2.54
C TYR A 9 5.42 -4.46 3.55
N ASP A 10 5.79 -4.89 4.77
CA ASP A 10 4.83 -5.15 5.84
C ASP A 10 4.21 -3.83 6.33
N LEU A 11 5.02 -2.78 6.53
CA LEU A 11 4.53 -1.46 6.89
C LEU A 11 3.61 -0.87 5.81
N ALA A 12 3.99 -1.00 4.55
CA ALA A 12 3.15 -0.59 3.43
C ALA A 12 1.82 -1.37 3.42
N THR A 13 1.85 -2.68 3.68
CA THR A 13 0.62 -3.47 3.72
C THR A 13 -0.32 -3.04 4.85
N LEU A 14 0.22 -2.74 6.04
CA LEU A 14 -0.58 -2.31 7.20
C LEU A 14 -1.23 -0.93 7.01
N THR A 15 -0.63 -0.08 6.19
CA THR A 15 -1.04 1.32 6.00
C THR A 15 -1.69 1.55 4.64
N LEU A 16 -1.86 0.50 3.83
CA LEU A 16 -2.49 0.59 2.52
C LEU A 16 -3.94 1.08 2.66
N GLY A 17 -4.24 2.26 2.10
CA GLY A 17 -5.56 2.89 2.20
C GLY A 17 -5.79 3.69 3.50
N HIS A 18 -4.79 3.77 4.37
CA HIS A 18 -4.82 4.52 5.64
C HIS A 18 -3.55 5.37 5.79
N GLU A 19 -3.29 6.23 4.80
CA GLU A 19 -2.12 7.11 4.80
C GLU A 19 -2.13 8.07 6.00
N GLU A 20 -3.32 8.43 6.51
CA GLU A 20 -3.50 9.26 7.69
C GLU A 20 -2.83 8.68 8.95
N HIS A 21 -2.69 7.35 9.03
CA HIS A 21 -2.08 6.67 10.18
C HIS A 21 -0.61 6.31 9.96
N LEU A 22 -0.05 6.55 8.76
CA LEU A 22 1.33 6.20 8.45
C LEU A 22 2.33 6.89 9.40
N GLY A 23 2.09 8.17 9.69
CA GLY A 23 2.92 8.94 10.62
C GLY A 23 2.94 8.35 12.03
N ASP A 24 1.78 7.94 12.55
CA ASP A 24 1.66 7.34 13.88
C ASP A 24 2.37 5.98 13.95
N VAL A 25 2.23 5.17 12.90
CA VAL A 25 2.89 3.85 12.80
C VAL A 25 4.41 4.01 12.77
N ILE A 26 4.94 4.94 11.98
CA ILE A 26 6.38 5.20 11.88
C ILE A 26 6.93 5.74 13.20
N ALA A 27 6.22 6.68 13.82
CA ALA A 27 6.60 7.22 15.13
C ALA A 27 6.67 6.10 16.19
N GLY A 28 5.75 5.13 16.14
CA GLY A 28 5.77 3.95 17.02
C GLY A 28 6.95 3.00 16.77
N TYR A 29 7.43 2.88 15.53
CA TYR A 29 8.61 2.07 15.19
C TYR A 29 9.93 2.72 15.62
N GLY A 30 9.95 4.04 15.84
CA GLY A 30 11.12 4.76 16.35
C GLY A 30 12.33 4.72 15.41
N ALA A 31 12.12 4.43 14.13
CA ALA A 31 13.15 4.28 13.12
C ALA A 31 12.99 5.33 12.01
N ASP A 32 14.11 5.71 11.39
CA ASP A 32 14.08 6.50 10.16
C ASP A 32 13.63 5.59 9.02
N VAL A 33 12.38 5.75 8.61
CA VAL A 33 11.72 4.90 7.61
C VAL A 33 11.61 5.68 6.32
N ASP A 34 12.09 5.08 5.23
CA ASP A 34 11.97 5.67 3.90
C ASP A 34 10.51 5.60 3.41
N LEU A 35 9.84 6.76 3.46
CA LEU A 35 8.47 6.94 3.01
C LEU A 35 8.30 6.70 1.51
N ASP A 36 9.32 6.98 0.71
CA ASP A 36 9.25 6.80 -0.74
C ASP A 36 9.26 5.31 -1.09
N VAL A 37 9.98 4.49 -0.33
CA VAL A 37 9.93 3.03 -0.46
C VAL A 37 8.56 2.49 -0.05
N ILE A 38 7.94 2.99 1.03
CA ILE A 38 6.57 2.61 1.40
C ILE A 38 5.58 2.96 0.29
N ARG A 39 5.68 4.18 -0.27
CA ARG A 39 4.83 4.63 -1.37
C ARG A 39 5.04 3.80 -2.64
N ALA A 40 6.27 3.41 -2.94
CA ALA A 40 6.59 2.52 -4.06
C ALA A 40 5.96 1.14 -3.86
N TRP A 41 6.04 0.56 -2.65
CA TRP A 41 5.41 -0.71 -2.33
C TRP A 41 3.89 -0.67 -2.45
N TRP A 42 3.26 0.39 -1.96
CA TRP A 42 1.84 0.58 -2.15
C TRP A 42 1.46 0.64 -3.63
N SER A 43 2.21 1.39 -4.46
CA SER A 43 1.91 1.51 -5.90
C SER A 43 2.06 0.17 -6.62
N LEU A 44 3.10 -0.60 -6.32
CA LEU A 44 3.27 -1.94 -6.86
C LEU A 44 2.12 -2.85 -6.44
N ARG A 45 1.75 -2.84 -5.15
CA ARG A 45 0.67 -3.68 -4.62
C ARG A 45 -0.68 -3.34 -5.24
N SER A 46 -0.97 -2.06 -5.44
CA SER A 46 -2.21 -1.61 -6.07
C SER A 46 -2.25 -1.94 -7.56
N LEU A 47 -1.15 -1.77 -8.30
CA LEU A 47 -1.10 -2.18 -9.73
C LEU A 47 -1.34 -3.69 -9.91
N LEU A 48 -0.75 -4.52 -9.04
CA LEU A 48 -1.00 -5.96 -9.04
C LEU A 48 -2.44 -6.30 -8.63
N GLY A 49 -2.99 -5.57 -7.66
CA GLY A 49 -4.39 -5.68 -7.21
C GLY A 49 -5.38 -5.35 -8.33
N VAL A 50 -5.18 -4.23 -9.04
CA VAL A 50 -6.00 -3.80 -10.19
C VAL A 50 -6.08 -4.91 -11.23
N ARG A 51 -4.94 -5.48 -11.63
CA ARG A 51 -4.92 -6.59 -12.59
C ARG A 51 -5.77 -7.75 -12.09
N TRP A 52 -5.57 -8.19 -10.85
CA TRP A 52 -6.29 -9.32 -10.28
C TRP A 52 -7.80 -9.06 -10.20
N LEU A 53 -8.22 -7.86 -9.78
CA LEU A 53 -9.63 -7.46 -9.68
C LEU A 53 -10.31 -7.53 -11.05
N ILE A 54 -9.68 -6.96 -12.09
CA ILE A 54 -10.18 -7.02 -13.47
C ILE A 54 -10.30 -8.47 -13.94
N GLU A 55 -9.27 -9.30 -13.70
CA GLU A 55 -9.27 -10.72 -14.10
C GLU A 55 -10.42 -11.53 -13.45
N HIS A 56 -10.94 -11.08 -12.31
CA HIS A 56 -12.01 -11.77 -11.57
C HIS A 56 -13.37 -11.05 -11.63
N GLY A 57 -13.50 -10.00 -12.44
CA GLY A 57 -14.77 -9.31 -12.67
C GLY A 57 -15.18 -8.31 -11.59
N PHE A 58 -14.24 -7.86 -10.76
CA PHE A 58 -14.45 -6.79 -9.78
C PHE A 58 -14.05 -5.42 -10.36
N ASP A 59 -14.71 -4.34 -9.91
CA ASP A 59 -14.37 -2.97 -10.31
C ASP A 59 -13.21 -2.42 -9.47
N PRO A 60 -12.01 -2.20 -10.04
CA PRO A 60 -10.87 -1.63 -9.32
C PRO A 60 -11.01 -0.13 -9.03
N SER A 61 -12.02 0.53 -9.61
CA SER A 61 -12.30 1.97 -9.43
C SER A 61 -13.43 2.25 -8.45
N ALA A 62 -13.94 1.22 -7.76
CA ALA A 62 -14.89 1.41 -6.68
C ALA A 62 -14.29 2.33 -5.58
N PRO A 63 -15.10 3.09 -4.84
CA PRO A 63 -14.60 3.99 -3.80
C PRO A 63 -13.73 3.25 -2.77
N GLY A 64 -12.52 3.77 -2.53
CA GLY A 64 -11.55 3.19 -1.61
C GLY A 64 -10.78 1.98 -2.16
N CYS A 65 -10.95 1.66 -3.45
CA CYS A 65 -10.27 0.54 -4.09
C CYS A 65 -8.92 0.96 -4.69
N GLU A 66 -8.22 0.02 -5.33
CA GLU A 66 -6.80 0.16 -5.70
C GLU A 66 -6.49 1.37 -6.60
N VAL A 67 -7.45 1.83 -7.41
CA VAL A 67 -7.28 3.03 -8.26
C VAL A 67 -7.26 4.32 -7.42
N ASP A 68 -8.04 4.41 -6.35
CA ASP A 68 -8.05 5.58 -5.47
C ASP A 68 -6.71 5.71 -4.73
N VAL A 69 -6.15 4.58 -4.30
CA VAL A 69 -4.82 4.50 -3.67
C VAL A 69 -3.70 4.93 -4.63
N LEU A 70 -3.83 4.64 -5.92
CA LEU A 70 -2.87 5.10 -6.93
C LEU A 70 -3.02 6.61 -7.21
N ARG A 71 -4.26 7.12 -7.24
CA ARG A 71 -4.55 8.53 -7.49
C ARG A 71 -4.14 9.45 -6.35
N SER A 72 -4.15 8.99 -5.11
CA SER A 72 -3.70 9.80 -3.96
C SER A 72 -2.20 10.16 -4.00
N ARG A 73 -1.44 9.60 -4.96
CA ARG A 73 0.00 9.79 -5.13
C ARG A 73 0.40 10.61 -6.36
N MET A 74 -0.57 11.07 -7.15
CA MET A 74 -0.35 11.93 -8.33
C MET A 74 -0.55 13.40 -7.96
#